data_AF-M7ZV08-F1
#
_entry.id   AF-M7ZV08-F1
#
_cell.length_a   1.000
_cell.length_b   1.000
_cell.length_c   1.000
_cell.angle_alpha   90.00
_cell.angle_beta   90.00
_cell.angle_gamma   90.00
#
_symmetry.space_group_name_H-M   'P 1'
#
loop_
_entity.id
_entity.type
_entity.pdbx_description
1 polymer ?
#
loop_
_entity_poly.entity_id
_entity_poly.type
_entity_poly.pdbx_seq_one_letter_code
_entity_poly.pdbx_strand_id
1 'polypeptide(L)'
;MMLYQIHSHAQIQDLQARSDELGHSNKSMLVSLVSLESVRIACESYALLRPLIMESWWVCPQLEILSDVAGLSLEIQKLEHDVLPQLMVQEAKLERDALEAFLLMKNSAVALLHMRKSFKEALGVLLREDYLVTAKVKKLSKMLKDIAVHVLKGKCNIVWLQERVPLLVQLVTDVLETPVHFCDSDESSDESSDEYSDE
;
A
#
# COMPACT_ATOMS: atom_id res chain seq x y z
N MET A 1 -7.18 19.88 22.69
CA MET A 1 -6.74 18.84 21.74
C MET A 1 -5.31 19.15 21.34
N MET A 2 -4.38 18.19 21.47
CA MET A 2 -2.98 18.34 21.03
C MET A 2 -2.84 17.73 19.63
N LEU A 3 -2.10 18.35 18.73
CA LEU A 3 -1.80 17.80 17.40
C LEU A 3 -0.42 17.13 17.42
N TYR A 4 -0.33 15.90 16.94
CA TYR A 4 0.92 15.16 16.75
C TYR A 4 1.02 14.72 15.29
N GLN A 5 2.01 15.23 14.57
CA GLN A 5 2.23 14.90 13.15
C GLN A 5 3.26 13.78 13.01
N ILE A 6 2.92 12.78 12.21
CA ILE A 6 3.78 11.65 11.88
C ILE A 6 4.15 11.73 10.40
N HIS A 7 5.44 11.87 10.14
CA HIS A 7 6.06 11.90 8.82
C HIS A 7 6.90 10.66 8.52
N SER A 8 7.12 9.81 9.52
CA SER A 8 7.98 8.64 9.44
C SER A 8 7.53 7.50 10.35
N HIS A 9 7.92 6.27 10.02
CA HIS A 9 7.73 5.11 10.89
C HIS A 9 8.43 5.29 12.24
N ALA A 10 9.64 5.87 12.24
CA ALA A 10 10.38 6.14 13.47
C ALA A 10 9.57 7.00 14.46
N GLN A 11 8.81 7.98 13.97
CA GLN A 11 7.94 8.79 14.83
C GLN A 11 6.75 8.01 15.41
N ILE A 12 6.30 6.94 14.76
CA ILE A 12 5.31 6.00 15.32
C ILE A 12 5.94 5.20 16.46
N GLN A 13 7.17 4.71 16.27
CA GLN A 13 7.91 3.99 17.30
C GLN A 13 8.15 4.88 18.54
N ASP A 14 8.61 6.12 18.32
CA ASP A 14 8.81 7.09 19.40
C ASP A 14 7.49 7.40 20.14
N LEU A 15 6.38 7.51 19.40
CA LEU A 15 5.06 7.71 19.98
C LEU A 15 4.62 6.51 20.82
N GLN A 16 4.85 5.29 20.34
CA GLN A 16 4.55 4.06 21.07
C GLN A 16 5.35 3.97 22.37
N ALA A 17 6.65 4.28 22.33
CA ALA A 17 7.54 4.25 23.49
C ALA A 17 7.14 5.25 24.58
N ARG A 18 6.45 6.33 24.21
CA ARG A 18 5.98 7.39 25.11
C ARG A 18 4.48 7.30 25.43
N SER A 19 3.83 6.23 25.00
CA SER A 19 2.37 6.08 25.09
C SER A 19 1.88 6.08 26.55
N ASP A 20 2.60 5.44 27.48
CA ASP A 20 2.25 5.43 28.90
C ASP A 20 2.31 6.85 29.51
N GLU A 21 3.38 7.59 29.22
CA GLU A 21 3.56 8.97 29.71
C GLU A 21 2.48 9.91 29.17
N LEU A 22 2.13 9.77 27.89
CA LEU A 22 1.16 10.62 27.20
C LEU A 22 -0.29 10.20 27.49
N GLY A 23 -0.56 8.90 27.64
CA GLY A 23 -1.87 8.31 27.86
C GLY A 23 -2.45 8.62 29.24
N HIS A 24 -1.59 8.81 30.26
CA HIS A 24 -2.03 9.24 31.59
C HIS A 24 -2.47 10.72 31.66
N SER A 25 -2.28 11.50 30.60
CA SER A 25 -2.54 12.94 30.64
C SER A 25 -4.03 13.34 30.53
N ASN A 26 -4.95 12.39 30.29
CA ASN A 26 -6.39 12.63 30.04
C ASN A 26 -6.68 13.68 28.93
N LYS A 27 -5.69 14.03 28.10
CA LYS A 27 -5.83 15.00 27.02
C LYS A 27 -6.14 14.28 25.71
N SER A 28 -7.16 14.75 25.00
CA SER A 28 -7.41 14.31 23.62
C SER A 28 -6.26 14.74 22.71
N MET A 29 -5.75 13.79 21.92
CA MET A 29 -4.69 14.01 20.94
C MET A 29 -5.20 13.64 19.54
N LEU A 30 -5.02 14.55 18.59
CA LEU A 30 -5.19 14.30 17.18
C LEU A 30 -3.84 13.87 16.62
N VAL A 31 -3.75 12.64 16.16
CA VAL A 31 -2.59 12.09 15.50
C VAL A 31 -2.82 12.21 14.01
N SER A 32 -2.10 13.13 13.35
CA SER A 32 -2.15 13.26 11.90
C SER A 32 -0.99 12.48 11.30
N LEU A 33 -1.31 11.38 10.60
CA LEU A 33 -0.35 10.68 9.78
C LEU A 33 -0.25 11.41 8.44
N VAL A 34 0.92 12.00 8.16
CA VAL A 34 1.17 12.83 6.97
C VAL A 34 1.89 12.01 5.89
N SER A 35 2.91 11.25 6.29
CA SER A 35 3.68 10.44 5.35
C SER A 35 4.30 9.20 5.98
N LEU A 36 4.65 8.26 5.12
CA LEU A 36 5.53 7.13 5.40
C LEU A 36 6.60 7.02 4.31
N GLU A 37 7.77 6.57 4.72
CA GLU A 37 8.97 6.45 3.89
C GLU A 37 8.74 5.49 2.72
N SER A 38 7.93 4.46 2.92
CA SER A 38 7.64 3.47 1.87
C SER A 38 6.37 2.67 2.12
N VAL A 39 5.83 2.01 1.08
CA VAL A 39 4.74 1.04 1.22
C VAL A 39 5.18 -0.14 2.10
N ARG A 40 6.45 -0.58 2.00
CA ARG A 40 6.98 -1.73 2.73
C ARG A 40 6.70 -1.67 4.23
N ILE A 41 6.95 -0.53 4.85
CA ILE A 41 6.78 -0.34 6.29
C ILE A 41 5.33 -0.13 6.74
N ALA A 42 4.37 0.03 5.82
CA ALA A 42 2.99 0.38 6.17
C ALA A 42 2.32 -0.66 7.07
N CYS A 43 2.61 -1.95 6.86
CA CYS A 43 2.08 -3.02 7.70
C CYS A 43 2.57 -2.91 9.16
N GLU A 44 3.86 -2.64 9.34
CA GLU A 44 4.47 -2.46 10.66
C GLU A 44 3.93 -1.17 11.32
N SER A 45 3.93 -0.06 10.57
CA SER A 45 3.34 1.22 11.02
C SER A 45 1.90 1.06 11.50
N TYR A 46 1.07 0.34 10.74
CA TYR A 46 -0.33 0.08 11.12
C TYR A 46 -0.42 -0.75 12.40
N ALA A 47 0.37 -1.82 12.50
CA ALA A 47 0.37 -2.70 13.67
C ALA A 47 0.78 -1.96 14.96
N LEU A 48 1.69 -0.98 14.86
CA LEU A 48 2.10 -0.14 15.98
C LEU A 48 1.07 0.94 16.33
N LEU A 49 0.52 1.63 15.32
CA LEU A 49 -0.35 2.78 15.54
C LEU A 49 -1.78 2.37 15.95
N ARG A 50 -2.31 1.29 15.38
CA ARG A 50 -3.68 0.82 15.64
C ARG A 50 -3.99 0.64 17.14
N PRO A 51 -3.22 -0.11 17.95
CA PRO A 51 -3.53 -0.28 19.37
C PRO A 51 -3.49 1.05 20.11
N LEU A 52 -2.53 1.94 19.79
CA LEU A 52 -2.45 3.26 20.39
C LEU A 52 -3.74 4.06 20.19
N ILE A 53 -4.31 4.05 18.98
CA ILE A 53 -5.56 4.76 18.70
C ILE A 53 -6.77 4.06 19.33
N MET A 54 -6.80 2.73 19.37
CA MET A 54 -7.94 1.97 19.91
C MET A 54 -8.01 1.97 21.44
N GLU A 55 -6.88 2.07 22.12
CA GLU A 55 -6.78 1.93 23.58
C GLU A 55 -6.64 3.29 24.30
N SER A 56 -6.58 4.39 23.56
CA SER A 56 -6.43 5.74 24.09
C SER A 56 -7.58 6.67 23.67
N TRP A 57 -7.55 7.91 24.14
CA TRP A 57 -8.48 8.97 23.75
C TRP A 57 -7.95 9.75 22.52
N TRP A 58 -7.12 9.10 21.70
CA TRP A 58 -6.52 9.69 20.51
C TRP A 58 -7.37 9.41 19.28
N VAL A 59 -7.24 10.27 18.28
CA VAL A 59 -7.94 10.14 17.00
C VAL A 59 -6.91 10.20 15.89
N CYS A 60 -7.04 9.30 14.91
CA CYS A 60 -6.24 9.30 13.68
C CYS A 60 -7.16 9.09 12.48
N PRO A 61 -7.58 10.18 11.79
CA PRO A 61 -8.45 10.09 10.62
C PRO A 61 -7.86 9.23 9.50
N GLN A 62 -6.54 9.20 9.37
CA GLN A 62 -5.83 8.46 8.32
C GLN A 62 -5.63 6.97 8.63
N LEU A 63 -6.11 6.47 9.77
CA LEU A 63 -5.88 5.08 10.19
C LEU A 63 -6.49 4.06 9.23
N GLU A 64 -7.66 4.36 8.65
CA GLU A 64 -8.30 3.50 7.64
C GLU A 64 -7.47 3.42 6.35
N ILE A 65 -6.99 4.57 5.87
CA ILE A 65 -6.11 4.63 4.69
C ILE A 65 -4.81 3.87 4.97
N LEU A 66 -4.23 4.00 6.17
CA LEU A 66 -3.05 3.24 6.57
C LEU A 66 -3.32 1.73 6.58
N SER A 67 -4.51 1.30 7.02
CA SER A 67 -4.93 -0.11 6.97
C SER A 67 -4.96 -0.64 5.53
N ASP A 68 -5.48 0.14 4.58
CA ASP A 68 -5.51 -0.25 3.16
C ASP A 68 -4.10 -0.37 2.58
N VAL A 69 -3.20 0.57 2.89
CA VAL A 69 -1.80 0.53 2.46
C VAL A 69 -1.05 -0.62 3.12
N ALA A 70 -1.35 -0.93 4.38
CA ALA A 70 -0.81 -2.10 5.08
C ALA A 70 -1.23 -3.40 4.39
N GLY A 71 -2.50 -3.51 3.99
CA GLY A 71 -3.00 -4.66 3.20
C GLY A 71 -2.31 -4.79 1.85
N LEU A 72 -2.12 -3.67 1.13
CA LEU A 72 -1.33 -3.63 -0.11
C LEU A 72 0.10 -4.10 0.12
N SER A 73 0.76 -3.57 1.15
CA SER A 73 2.13 -3.92 1.51
C SER A 73 2.28 -5.42 1.76
N LEU A 74 1.39 -5.99 2.56
CA LEU A 74 1.41 -7.41 2.89
C LEU A 74 1.26 -8.30 1.64
N GLU A 75 0.32 -7.96 0.75
CA GLU A 75 0.10 -8.75 -0.47
C GLU A 75 1.30 -8.66 -1.43
N ILE A 76 2.00 -7.53 -1.48
CA ILE A 76 3.18 -7.36 -2.35
C ILE A 76 4.43 -8.03 -1.74
N GLN A 77 4.62 -7.95 -0.42
CA GLN A 77 5.71 -8.66 0.26
C GLN A 77 5.54 -10.18 0.14
N LYS A 78 4.29 -10.68 0.12
CA LYS A 78 4.01 -12.08 -0.19
C LYS A 78 4.53 -12.49 -1.58
N LEU A 79 4.38 -11.61 -2.59
CA LEU A 79 4.96 -11.86 -3.92
C LEU A 79 6.49 -11.89 -3.86
N GLU A 80 7.10 -10.94 -3.15
CA GLU A 80 8.55 -10.85 -2.99
C GLU A 80 9.14 -12.11 -2.34
N HIS A 81 8.49 -12.64 -1.31
CA HIS A 81 9.03 -13.76 -0.52
C HIS A 81 8.60 -15.13 -1.02
N ASP A 82 7.36 -15.30 -1.47
CA ASP A 82 6.81 -16.62 -1.79
C ASP A 82 6.81 -16.92 -3.30
N VAL A 83 6.75 -15.89 -4.15
CA VAL A 83 6.61 -16.04 -5.61
C VAL A 83 7.93 -15.82 -6.34
N LEU A 84 8.60 -14.69 -6.12
CA LEU A 84 9.81 -14.35 -6.88
C LEU A 84 10.93 -15.40 -6.78
N PRO A 85 11.25 -15.96 -5.59
CA PRO A 85 12.31 -16.95 -5.48
C PRO A 85 12.01 -18.22 -6.30
N GLN A 86 10.74 -18.66 -6.31
CA GLN A 86 10.30 -19.84 -7.06
C GLN A 86 10.42 -19.66 -8.57
N LEU A 87 10.30 -18.42 -9.06
CA LEU A 87 10.45 -18.09 -10.48
C LEU A 87 11.92 -17.98 -10.91
N MET A 88 12.79 -17.51 -10.02
CA MET A 88 14.21 -17.31 -10.31
C MET A 88 14.98 -18.61 -10.48
N VAL A 89 14.53 -19.70 -9.86
CA VAL A 89 15.19 -21.03 -9.92
C VAL A 89 14.70 -21.91 -11.07
N GLN A 90 13.83 -21.41 -11.95
CA GLN A 90 13.28 -22.21 -13.05
C GLN A 90 14.26 -22.30 -14.23
N GLU A 91 14.90 -23.45 -14.40
CA GLU A 91 15.94 -23.67 -15.43
C GLU A 91 15.46 -24.44 -16.68
N ALA A 92 14.59 -25.45 -16.54
CA ALA A 92 14.25 -26.32 -17.67
C ALA A 92 12.76 -26.70 -17.78
N LYS A 93 12.09 -26.96 -16.65
CA LYS A 93 10.68 -27.37 -16.62
C LYS A 93 10.01 -26.77 -15.38
N LEU A 94 8.75 -26.37 -15.54
CA LEU A 94 7.93 -25.92 -14.43
C LEU A 94 7.72 -27.05 -13.43
N GLU A 95 8.30 -26.89 -12.25
CA GLU A 95 8.09 -27.77 -11.11
C GLU A 95 6.74 -27.49 -10.45
N ARG A 96 6.32 -28.39 -9.55
CA ARG A 96 5.05 -28.24 -8.81
C ARG A 96 5.03 -26.92 -8.03
N ASP A 97 6.11 -26.61 -7.34
CA ASP A 97 6.23 -25.42 -6.49
C ASP A 97 6.16 -24.14 -7.33
N ALA A 98 6.69 -24.18 -8.55
CA ALA A 98 6.53 -23.11 -9.54
C ALA A 98 5.05 -22.90 -9.91
N LEU A 99 4.31 -23.99 -10.14
CA LEU A 99 2.89 -23.92 -10.48
C LEU A 99 2.06 -23.32 -9.34
N GLU A 100 2.36 -23.69 -8.10
CA GLU A 100 1.74 -23.09 -6.90
C GLU A 100 2.05 -21.60 -6.80
N ALA A 101 3.30 -21.20 -7.06
CA ALA A 101 3.69 -19.79 -7.14
C ALA A 101 2.92 -19.01 -8.23
N PHE A 102 2.64 -19.61 -9.39
CA PHE A 102 1.82 -18.97 -10.44
C PHE A 102 0.35 -18.84 -10.06
N LEU A 103 -0.21 -19.82 -9.34
CA LEU A 103 -1.57 -19.72 -8.81
C LEU A 103 -1.65 -18.61 -7.77
N LEU A 104 -0.66 -18.51 -6.89
CA LEU A 104 -0.55 -17.44 -5.92
C LEU A 104 -0.43 -16.08 -6.61
N MET A 105 0.47 -15.95 -7.59
CA MET A 105 0.64 -14.75 -8.41
C MET A 105 -0.67 -14.28 -9.05
N LYS A 106 -1.47 -15.22 -9.61
CA LYS A 106 -2.77 -14.91 -10.20
C LYS A 106 -3.74 -14.36 -9.16
N ASN A 107 -3.78 -14.96 -7.98
CA ASN A 107 -4.67 -14.54 -6.90
C ASN A 107 -4.26 -13.15 -6.37
N SER A 108 -2.96 -12.92 -6.17
CA SER A 108 -2.41 -11.62 -5.79
C SER A 108 -2.71 -10.54 -6.84
N ALA A 109 -2.64 -10.86 -8.14
CA ALA A 109 -3.01 -9.91 -9.18
C ALA A 109 -4.47 -9.44 -9.05
N VAL A 110 -5.39 -10.32 -8.66
CA VAL A 110 -6.80 -9.99 -8.41
C VAL A 110 -6.94 -9.16 -7.13
N ALA A 111 -6.30 -9.59 -6.04
CA ALA A 111 -6.30 -8.90 -4.76
C ALA A 111 -5.79 -7.46 -4.88
N LEU A 112 -4.64 -7.27 -5.54
CA LEU A 112 -4.04 -5.95 -5.76
C LEU A 112 -4.94 -5.04 -6.61
N LEU A 113 -5.64 -5.57 -7.62
CA LEU A 113 -6.61 -4.79 -8.40
C LEU A 113 -7.80 -4.34 -7.54
N HIS A 114 -8.27 -5.20 -6.65
CA HIS A 114 -9.34 -4.87 -5.70
C HIS A 114 -8.87 -3.82 -4.70
N MET A 115 -7.75 -4.06 -4.00
CA MET A 115 -7.18 -3.14 -3.02
C MET A 115 -6.87 -1.77 -3.63
N ARG A 116 -6.36 -1.73 -4.87
CA ARG A 116 -6.18 -0.47 -5.61
C ARG A 116 -7.49 0.31 -5.75
N LYS A 117 -8.60 -0.37 -6.01
CA LYS A 117 -9.91 0.25 -6.15
C LYS A 117 -10.37 0.81 -4.79
N SER A 118 -10.30 0.01 -3.74
CA SER A 118 -10.63 0.42 -2.36
C SER A 118 -9.79 1.61 -1.90
N PHE A 119 -8.47 1.54 -2.10
CA PHE A 119 -7.55 2.62 -1.74
C PHE A 119 -7.85 3.92 -2.49
N LYS A 120 -8.25 3.85 -3.77
CA LYS A 120 -8.67 5.03 -4.54
C LYS A 120 -9.97 5.64 -3.97
N GLU A 121 -10.89 4.80 -3.53
CA GLU A 121 -12.16 5.23 -2.92
C GLU A 121 -11.92 5.85 -1.52
N ALA A 122 -11.06 5.24 -0.69
CA ALA A 122 -10.74 5.68 0.67
C ALA A 122 -10.05 7.04 0.72
N LEU A 123 -9.23 7.38 -0.28
CA LEU A 123 -8.63 8.71 -0.39
C LEU A 123 -9.67 9.81 -0.69
N GLY A 124 -10.94 9.48 -0.94
CA GLY A 124 -12.02 10.45 -1.06
C GLY A 124 -11.98 11.33 -2.31
N VAL A 125 -11.03 11.11 -3.23
CA VAL A 125 -10.87 12.02 -4.36
C VAL A 125 -10.94 11.35 -5.73
N LEU A 126 -11.62 12.07 -6.63
CA LEU A 126 -11.35 12.24 -8.06
C LEU A 126 -9.86 12.58 -8.39
N LEU A 127 -8.89 12.19 -7.56
CA LEU A 127 -7.49 12.53 -7.78
C LEU A 127 -6.93 11.77 -8.97
N ARG A 128 -6.10 12.52 -9.69
CA ARG A 128 -5.41 12.21 -10.93
C ARG A 128 -4.81 10.80 -10.89
N GLU A 129 -4.59 10.22 -12.07
CA GLU A 129 -3.83 8.98 -12.21
C GLU A 129 -2.38 9.06 -11.66
N ASP A 130 -2.00 10.17 -11.02
CA ASP A 130 -0.67 10.57 -10.54
C ASP A 130 -0.34 10.08 -9.12
N TYR A 131 -1.26 9.46 -8.36
CA TYR A 131 -0.85 8.84 -7.09
C TYR A 131 0.06 7.64 -7.38
N LEU A 132 1.35 7.82 -7.06
CA LEU A 132 2.43 6.96 -7.55
C LEU A 132 2.21 5.49 -7.17
N VAL A 133 1.74 5.22 -5.94
CA VAL A 133 1.41 3.86 -5.47
C VAL A 133 0.32 3.23 -6.34
N THR A 134 -0.79 3.93 -6.58
CA THR A 134 -1.93 3.42 -7.34
C THR A 134 -1.55 3.10 -8.80
N ALA A 135 -0.72 3.95 -9.41
CA ALA A 135 -0.21 3.75 -10.76
C ALA A 135 0.75 2.55 -10.85
N LYS A 136 1.70 2.45 -9.91
CA LYS A 136 2.64 1.33 -9.85
C LYS A 136 1.95 0.00 -9.54
N VAL A 137 1.00 -0.03 -8.60
CA VAL A 137 0.15 -1.21 -8.31
C VAL A 137 -0.62 -1.64 -9.56
N LYS A 138 -1.24 -0.72 -10.31
CA LYS A 138 -1.91 -1.02 -11.59
C LYS A 138 -0.98 -1.74 -12.58
N LYS A 139 0.25 -1.24 -12.71
CA LYS A 139 1.27 -1.81 -13.61
C LYS A 139 1.69 -3.21 -13.13
N LEU A 140 1.99 -3.37 -11.84
CA LEU A 140 2.33 -4.64 -11.21
C LEU A 140 1.22 -5.68 -11.39
N SER A 141 -0.03 -5.36 -11.03
CA SER A 141 -1.15 -6.31 -11.16
C SER A 141 -1.40 -6.75 -12.60
N LYS A 142 -1.24 -5.85 -13.58
CA LYS A 142 -1.35 -6.22 -15.00
C LYS A 142 -0.25 -7.20 -15.41
N MET A 143 0.99 -6.96 -14.98
CA MET A 143 2.12 -7.83 -15.30
C MET A 143 1.98 -9.21 -14.65
N LEU A 144 1.62 -9.27 -13.37
CA LEU A 144 1.33 -10.53 -12.66
C LEU A 144 0.25 -11.34 -13.38
N LYS A 145 -0.87 -10.70 -13.73
CA LYS A 145 -1.97 -11.34 -14.45
C LYS A 145 -1.53 -11.86 -15.82
N ASP A 146 -0.76 -11.07 -16.55
CA ASP A 146 -0.26 -11.42 -17.88
C ASP A 146 0.63 -12.68 -17.83
N ILE A 147 1.61 -12.68 -16.92
CA ILE A 147 2.51 -13.82 -16.71
C ILE A 147 1.71 -15.06 -16.30
N ALA A 148 0.91 -14.97 -15.25
CA ALA A 148 0.18 -16.12 -14.73
C ALA A 148 -0.79 -16.70 -15.77
N VAL A 149 -1.50 -15.87 -16.54
CA VAL A 149 -2.43 -16.35 -17.58
C VAL A 149 -1.71 -17.06 -18.72
N HIS A 150 -0.57 -16.54 -19.19
CA HIS A 150 0.15 -17.16 -20.28
C HIS A 150 0.78 -18.49 -19.86
N VAL A 151 1.39 -18.54 -18.67
CA VAL A 151 2.01 -19.76 -18.13
C VAL A 151 0.97 -20.84 -17.86
N LEU A 152 -0.12 -20.52 -17.14
CA LEU A 152 -1.15 -21.49 -16.79
C LEU A 152 -1.94 -22.02 -18.01
N LYS A 153 -1.95 -21.28 -19.13
CA LYS A 153 -2.53 -21.74 -20.40
C LYS A 153 -1.53 -22.48 -21.29
N GLY A 154 -0.29 -22.68 -20.85
CA GLY A 154 0.76 -23.32 -21.65
C GLY A 154 1.14 -22.53 -22.91
N LYS A 155 0.93 -21.21 -22.92
CA LYS A 155 1.12 -20.35 -24.10
C LYS A 155 2.53 -19.78 -24.25
N CYS A 156 3.42 -20.06 -23.31
CA CYS A 156 4.78 -19.52 -23.31
C CYS A 156 5.77 -20.57 -22.79
N ASN A 157 7.02 -20.46 -23.26
CA ASN A 157 8.13 -21.31 -22.84
C ASN A 157 8.89 -20.67 -21.67
N ILE A 158 9.85 -21.40 -21.12
CA ILE A 158 10.63 -20.96 -19.96
C ILE A 158 11.50 -19.72 -20.26
N VAL A 159 11.99 -19.59 -21.50
CA VAL A 159 12.77 -18.43 -21.95
C VAL A 159 11.95 -17.14 -21.84
N TRP A 160 10.70 -17.17 -22.32
CA TRP A 160 9.78 -16.02 -22.20
C TRP A 160 9.52 -15.62 -20.76
N LEU A 161 9.45 -16.59 -19.84
CA LEU A 161 9.29 -16.33 -18.42
C LEU A 161 10.55 -15.68 -17.84
N GLN A 162 11.73 -16.24 -18.14
CA GLN A 162 13.02 -15.75 -17.65
C GLN A 162 13.29 -14.29 -18.05
N GLU A 163 12.89 -13.87 -19.26
CA GLU A 163 13.00 -12.47 -19.70
C GLU A 163 12.12 -11.50 -18.88
N ARG A 164 11.04 -12.01 -18.27
CA ARG A 164 10.05 -11.20 -17.54
C ARG A 164 10.25 -11.19 -16.03
N VAL A 165 10.90 -12.21 -15.47
CA VAL A 165 11.17 -12.26 -14.02
C VAL A 165 11.93 -11.03 -13.53
N PRO A 166 13.01 -10.54 -14.17
CA PRO A 166 13.71 -9.33 -13.74
C PRO A 166 12.81 -8.07 -13.75
N LEU A 167 11.97 -7.94 -14.78
CA LEU A 167 11.00 -6.86 -14.87
C LEU A 167 9.95 -6.92 -13.75
N LEU A 168 9.51 -8.14 -13.40
CA LEU A 168 8.56 -8.34 -12.31
C LEU A 168 9.19 -7.98 -10.96
N VAL A 169 10.43 -8.42 -10.72
CA VAL A 169 11.21 -8.08 -9.51
C VAL A 169 11.30 -6.56 -9.37
N GLN A 170 11.69 -5.86 -10.44
CA GLN A 170 11.78 -4.41 -10.42
C GLN A 170 10.43 -3.76 -10.06
N LEU A 171 9.31 -4.23 -10.61
CA LEU A 171 8.00 -3.67 -10.29
C LEU A 171 7.57 -3.92 -8.84
N VAL A 172 7.90 -5.08 -8.27
CA VAL A 172 7.64 -5.38 -6.86
C VAL A 172 8.43 -4.44 -5.98
N THR A 173 9.74 -4.32 -6.22
CA THR A 173 10.64 -3.40 -5.50
C THR A 173 10.16 -1.94 -5.65
N ASP A 174 9.87 -1.50 -6.86
CA ASP A 174 9.43 -0.14 -7.16
C ASP A 174 8.17 0.24 -6.37
N VAL A 175 7.22 -0.68 -6.19
CA VAL A 175 6.01 -0.42 -5.39
C VAL A 175 6.36 -0.38 -3.91
N LEU A 176 7.11 -1.37 -3.41
CA LEU A 176 7.45 -1.48 -1.99
C LEU A 176 8.25 -0.28 -1.50
N GLU A 177 9.13 0.28 -2.32
CA GLU A 177 9.95 1.46 -2.00
C GLU A 177 9.22 2.79 -2.22
N THR A 178 7.98 2.79 -2.70
CA THR A 178 7.27 4.04 -2.97
C THR A 178 6.84 4.72 -1.67
N PRO A 179 7.21 5.99 -1.43
CA PRO A 179 6.69 6.77 -0.30
C PRO A 179 5.18 6.92 -0.35
N VAL A 180 4.56 7.03 0.82
CA VAL A 180 3.11 7.16 0.97
C VAL A 180 2.81 8.51 1.59
N HIS A 181 1.90 9.26 0.97
CA HIS A 181 1.44 10.54 1.47
C HIS A 181 -0.05 10.43 1.77
N PHE A 182 -0.42 10.78 2.98
CA PHE A 182 -1.80 10.78 3.43
C PHE A 182 -2.26 12.23 3.34
N CYS A 183 -3.19 12.54 2.42
CA CYS A 183 -3.72 13.90 2.32
C CYS A 183 -4.48 14.28 3.59
N ASP A 184 -4.35 15.53 4.01
CA ASP A 184 -5.22 16.11 5.01
C ASP A 184 -6.62 16.30 4.40
N SER A 185 -7.65 15.88 5.13
CA SER A 185 -9.05 15.96 4.71
C SER A 185 -9.61 17.39 4.68
N ASP A 186 -8.82 18.39 5.10
CA ASP A 186 -9.32 19.69 5.58
C ASP A 186 -8.87 20.90 4.76
N GLU A 187 -8.36 20.75 3.54
CA GLU A 187 -8.43 21.88 2.60
C GLU A 187 -9.81 21.87 1.94
N SER A 188 -10.82 22.23 2.72
CA SER A 188 -12.03 22.84 2.16
C SER A 188 -11.56 24.07 1.39
N SER A 189 -11.45 23.93 0.08
CA SER A 189 -11.32 25.05 -0.83
C SER A 189 -12.50 25.98 -0.57
N ASP A 190 -12.25 27.06 0.17
CA ASP A 190 -13.08 28.26 0.19
C ASP A 190 -13.06 28.86 -1.22
N GLU A 191 -13.74 28.21 -2.15
CA GLU A 191 -14.08 28.77 -3.45
C GLU A 191 -15.23 29.75 -3.19
N SER A 192 -14.82 31.00 -2.98
CA SER A 192 -15.53 32.25 -3.25
C SER A 192 -16.97 32.11 -3.73
N SER A 193 -17.90 32.54 -2.89
CA SER A 193 -19.25 32.92 -3.32
C SER A 193 -19.13 34.15 -4.21
N ASP A 194 -19.01 33.95 -5.53
CA ASP A 194 -19.30 34.99 -6.51
C ASP A 194 -20.82 35.18 -6.54
N GLU A 195 -21.29 36.16 -5.76
CA GLU A 195 -22.62 36.75 -5.91
C GLU A 195 -22.73 37.34 -7.33
N TYR A 196 -23.39 36.60 -8.22
CA TYR A 196 -24.04 37.20 -9.38
C TYR A 196 -25.21 38.05 -8.88
N SER A 197 -25.00 39.37 -8.81
CA SER A 197 -26.08 40.36 -8.87
C SER A 197 -26.11 40.92 -10.29
N ASP A 198 -26.92 40.30 -11.13
CA ASP A 198 -27.39 40.94 -12.38
C ASP A 198 -28.66 41.74 -12.04
N GLU A 199 -28.55 43.08 -12.07
CA GLU A 199 -29.64 44.02 -12.38
C GLU A 199 -29.27 44.80 -13.65
#